data_AF-A0A1L3GJG0-F1
#
_entry.id   AF-A0A1L3GJG0-F1
#
_cell.length_a   1.000
_cell.length_b   1.000
_cell.length_c   1.000
_cell.angle_alpha   90.00
_cell.angle_beta   90.00
_cell.angle_gamma   90.00
#
_symmetry.space_group_name_H-M   'P 1'
#
loop_
_entity.id
_entity.type
_entity.pdbx_description
1 polymer ?
#
loop_
_entity_poly.entity_id
_entity_poly.type
_entity_poly.pdbx_seq_one_letter_code
_entity_poly.pdbx_strand_id
1 'polypeptide(L)' 'MKCGFCGRELPPPDKLEQKPCGACPGGCRKIHCPWCGYENPVVPGFLRRWSEKDKSKEND' A
#
# COMPACT_ATOMS: atom_id res chain seq x y z
N MET A 1 0.27 0.18 5.04
CA MET A 1 1.31 0.42 4.00
C MET A 1 1.80 1.86 4.13
N LYS A 2 2.88 2.30 3.47
CA LYS A 2 3.25 3.74 3.44
C LYS A 2 2.87 4.37 2.10
N CYS A 3 2.52 5.65 2.10
CA CYS A 3 2.31 6.41 0.88
C CYS A 3 3.62 6.52 0.11
N GLY A 4 3.66 6.06 -1.15
CA GLY A 4 4.86 6.17 -1.99
C GLY A 4 5.25 7.61 -2.34
N PHE A 5 4.34 8.57 -2.11
CA PHE A 5 4.57 9.99 -2.38
C PHE A 5 4.95 10.76 -1.10
N CYS A 6 4.06 10.83 -0.11
CA CYS A 6 4.30 11.63 1.10
C CYS A 6 4.91 10.85 2.28
N GLY A 7 5.16 9.53 2.12
CA GLY A 7 5.78 8.68 3.13
C GLY A 7 4.93 8.37 4.37
N ARG A 8 3.75 8.99 4.52
CA ARG A 8 2.86 8.78 5.66
C ARG A 8 2.28 7.36 5.70
N GLU A 9 1.98 6.90 6.91
CA GLU A 9 1.41 5.58 7.12
C GLU A 9 -0.06 5.57 6.67
N LEU A 10 -0.38 4.60 5.81
CA LEU A 10 -1.71 4.31 5.29
C LEU A 10 -2.26 3.07 5.97
N PRO A 11 -3.57 3.05 6.27
CA PRO A 11 -4.23 1.86 6.80
C PRO A 11 -4.01 0.66 5.87
N PRO A 12 -3.89 -0.56 6.41
CA PRO A 12 -3.77 -1.76 5.60
C PRO A 12 -5.03 -1.97 4.77
N PRO A 13 -4.90 -2.48 3.53
CA PRO A 13 -6.04 -2.65 2.61
C PRO A 13 -7.15 -3.52 3.19
N ASP A 14 -6.83 -4.48 4.05
CA ASP A 14 -7.81 -5.35 4.73
C ASP A 14 -8.69 -4.58 5.74
N LYS A 15 -8.21 -3.45 6.29
CA LYS A 15 -8.99 -2.56 7.16
C LYS A 15 -9.69 -1.45 6.41
N LEU A 16 -9.38 -1.30 5.13
CA LEU A 16 -10.13 -0.42 4.24
C LEU A 16 -11.30 -1.25 3.73
N GLU A 17 -12.33 -1.36 4.54
CA GLU A 17 -13.68 -1.75 4.10
C GLU A 17 -14.23 -0.66 3.16
N GLN A 18 -13.56 -0.49 2.02
CA GLN A 18 -14.06 0.35 0.95
C GLN A 18 -15.12 -0.47 0.23
N LYS A 19 -16.39 -0.14 0.47
CA LYS A 19 -17.49 -0.65 -0.35
C LYS A 19 -17.13 -0.33 -1.81
N PRO A 20 -16.94 -1.34 -2.67
CA PRO A 20 -16.62 -1.09 -4.06
C PRO A 20 -17.81 -0.36 -4.70
N CYS A 21 -17.55 0.69 -5.46
CA CYS A 21 -18.60 1.40 -6.21
C CYS A 21 -19.15 0.58 -7.40
N GLY A 22 -18.53 -0.56 -7.71
CA GLY A 22 -18.91 -1.43 -8.84
C GLY A 22 -18.43 -0.95 -10.21
N ALA A 23 -17.76 0.20 -10.30
CA ALA A 23 -17.32 0.76 -11.59
C ALA A 23 -16.17 0.00 -12.24
N CYS A 24 -15.36 -0.75 -11.47
CA CYS A 24 -14.19 -1.46 -11.99
C CYS A 24 -14.36 -2.98 -11.91
N PRO A 25 -14.07 -3.73 -12.99
CA PRO A 25 -14.08 -5.19 -12.95
C PRO A 25 -12.97 -5.70 -12.01
N GLY A 26 -13.38 -6.41 -10.96
CA GLY A 26 -12.51 -6.92 -9.91
C GLY A 26 -12.25 -5.95 -8.74
N GLY A 27 -13.04 -4.88 -8.60
CA GLY A 27 -12.99 -3.96 -7.46
C GLY A 27 -11.89 -2.91 -7.54
N CYS A 28 -11.85 -2.01 -6.55
CA CYS A 28 -10.87 -0.93 -6.47
C CYS A 28 -9.47 -1.51 -6.19
N ARG A 29 -8.54 -1.32 -7.14
CA ARG A 29 -7.14 -1.78 -7.03
C ARG A 29 -6.19 -0.70 -6.49
N LYS A 30 -6.73 0.47 -6.15
CA LYS A 30 -5.97 1.64 -5.69
C LYS A 30 -6.66 2.25 -4.46
N ILE A 31 -5.86 2.87 -3.61
CA ILE A 31 -6.30 3.67 -2.47
C ILE A 31 -5.74 5.08 -2.60
N HIS A 32 -6.58 6.08 -2.39
CA HIS A 32 -6.13 7.46 -2.23
C HIS A 32 -5.54 7.69 -0.83
N CYS A 33 -4.40 8.38 -0.78
CA CYS A 33 -3.83 8.86 0.46
C CYS A 33 -4.70 9.99 1.02
N PRO A 34 -5.25 9.87 2.25
CA PRO A 34 -6.11 10.91 2.83
C PRO A 34 -5.33 12.20 3.16
N TRP A 35 -4.01 12.16 3.10
CA TRP A 35 -3.14 13.28 3.46
C TRP A 35 -2.70 14.12 2.26
N CYS A 36 -2.44 13.48 1.10
CA CYS A 36 -1.91 14.16 -0.08
C CYS A 36 -2.69 13.87 -1.36
N GLY A 37 -3.73 13.04 -1.30
CA GLY A 37 -4.56 12.66 -2.45
C GLY A 37 -3.92 11.63 -3.40
N TYR A 38 -2.63 11.30 -3.23
CA TYR A 38 -1.93 10.39 -4.13
C TYR A 38 -2.57 8.99 -4.20
N GLU A 39 -2.75 8.49 -5.42
CA GLU A 39 -3.25 7.15 -5.72
C GLU A 39 -2.16 6.10 -5.50
N ASN A 40 -2.25 5.39 -4.39
CA ASN A 40 -1.34 4.30 -4.08
C ASN A 40 -1.95 2.96 -4.53
N PRO A 41 -1.19 2.05 -5.17
CA PRO A 41 -1.69 0.73 -5.51
C PRO A 41 -2.01 -0.06 -4.24
N VAL A 42 -3.12 -0.80 -4.25
CA VAL A 42 -3.47 -1.74 -3.18
C VAL A 42 -2.53 -2.92 -3.30
N VAL A 43 -1.39 -2.86 -2.61
CA VAL A 43 -0.49 -4.01 -2.49
C VAL A 43 -1.05 -4.96 -1.43
N PRO A 44 -1.44 -6.19 -1.80
CA PRO A 44 -1.83 -7.19 -0.80
C PRO A 44 -0.66 -7.42 0.16
N GLY A 45 -0.97 -7.64 1.44
CA GLY A 45 0.01 -7.71 2.54
C GLY A 45 1.17 -8.71 2.35
N PHE A 46 1.13 -9.53 1.31
CA PHE A 46 2.17 -10.48 0.92
C PHE A 46 3.48 -9.83 0.43
N LEU A 47 3.46 -8.57 -0.04
CA LEU A 47 4.68 -7.85 -0.42
C LEU A 47 5.48 -7.29 0.79
N ARG A 48 4.98 -7.44 2.03
CA ARG A 48 5.77 -7.10 3.23
C ARG A 48 7.03 -7.94 3.39
N ARG A 49 7.15 -9.09 2.73
CA ARG A 49 8.26 -10.06 2.92
C ARG A 49 9.54 -9.71 2.15
N TRP A 50 9.55 -8.69 1.27
CA TRP A 50 10.70 -8.36 0.42
C TRP A 50 11.39 -7.03 0.77
N SER A 51 10.90 -6.29 1.76
CA SER A 51 11.55 -5.04 2.20
C SER A 51 12.51 -5.22 3.38
N GLU A 52 12.77 -6.45 3.83
CA GLU A 52 13.66 -6.77 4.96
C GLU A 52 14.92 -7.54 4.56
N LYS A 53 15.27 -7.59 3.25
CA LYS A 53 16.43 -8.34 2.75
C LYS A 53 17.60 -7.50 2.22
N ASP A 54 17.59 -6.19 2.46
CA ASP A 54 18.66 -5.25 2.05
C ASP A 54 19.46 -4.66 3.23
N LYS A 55 19.42 -5.30 4.41
CA LYS A 55 20.20 -4.90 5.60
C LYS A 55 21.17 -5.99 6.09
N SER A 56 21.74 -6.78 5.18
CA SER A 56 22.75 -7.77 5.57
C SER A 56 23.79 -7.98 4.46
N LYS A 57 24.47 -6.91 4.03
CA LYS A 57 25.82 -6.96 3.42
C LYS A 57 26.53 -5.62 3.60
N GLU A 58 26.83 -5.27 4.84
CA GLU A 58 27.98 -4.42 5.14
C GLU A 58 28.50 -4.81 6.53
N ASN A 59 29.81 -5.01 6.63
CA ASN A 59 30.62 -5.53 7.76
C ASN A 59 30.80 -7.05 7.82
N ASP A 60 31.72 -7.61 7.02
CA ASP A 60 33.13 -7.93 7.38
C ASP A 60 33.77 -8.72 6.23
#